data_AF-A0A5C1AI74-F1
#
_entry.id   AF-A0A5C1AI74-F1
#
_cell.length_a   1.000
_cell.length_b   1.000
_cell.length_c   1.000
_cell.angle_alpha   90.00
_cell.angle_beta   90.00
_cell.angle_gamma   90.00
#
_symmetry.space_group_name_H-M   'P 1'
#
loop_
_entity.id
_entity.type
_entity.pdbx_description
1 polymer ?
#
loop_
_entity_poly.entity_id
_entity_poly.type
_entity_poly.pdbx_seq_one_letter_code
_entity_poly.pdbx_strand_id
1 'polypeptide(L)'
;MELCEVAELCGVPPGVVNRWIRFGIRLDGYCLRLAATTVEDRVRVTSEALDTFRKQCARAKIGKPLDVPAGDMTPGQRREQRVREHVAAMLRNYQRPGVKAERAKIRAQGAKKQNAPGPM
;
A
#
# COMPACT_ATOMS: atom_id res chain seq x y z
N MET A 1 -21.67 19.44 9.61
CA MET A 1 -21.11 20.65 8.98
C MET A 1 -21.29 20.56 7.48
N GLU A 2 -21.78 21.63 6.84
CA GLU A 2 -21.84 21.70 5.37
C GLU A 2 -20.47 22.06 4.78
N LEU A 3 -20.28 21.86 3.47
CA LEU A 3 -19.00 22.12 2.81
C LEU A 3 -18.52 23.57 2.96
N CYS A 4 -19.46 24.53 2.93
CA CYS A 4 -19.15 25.95 3.11
C CYS A 4 -18.62 26.24 4.52
N GLU A 5 -19.24 25.65 5.55
CA GLU A 5 -18.81 25.81 6.94
C GLU A 5 -17.41 25.22 7.16
N VAL A 6 -17.12 24.06 6.57
CA VAL A 6 -15.77 23.46 6.59
C VAL A 6 -14.75 24.34 5.87
N ALA A 7 -15.15 24.93 4.75
CA ALA A 7 -14.32 25.83 3.95
C ALA A 7 -13.92 27.09 4.75
N GLU A 8 -14.88 27.70 5.42
CA GLU A 8 -14.64 28.87 6.29
C GLU A 8 -13.72 28.53 7.46
N LEU A 9 -13.97 27.41 8.15
CA LEU A 9 -13.13 26.97 9.26
C LEU A 9 -11.68 26.68 8.85
N CYS A 10 -11.47 26.25 7.61
CA CYS A 10 -10.14 25.91 7.09
C CYS A 10 -9.51 27.06 6.28
N GLY A 11 -10.23 28.16 6.05
CA GLY A 11 -9.77 29.26 5.20
C GLY A 11 -9.52 28.85 3.74
N VAL A 12 -10.27 27.88 3.22
CA VAL A 12 -10.11 27.35 1.84
C VAL A 12 -11.42 27.47 1.06
N PRO A 13 -11.38 27.53 -0.28
CA PRO A 13 -12.61 27.50 -1.08
C PRO A 13 -13.39 26.18 -0.90
N PRO A 14 -14.74 26.21 -0.95
CA PRO A 14 -15.57 25.00 -0.85
C PRO A 14 -15.29 23.97 -1.95
N GLY A 15 -14.84 24.42 -3.13
CA GLY A 15 -14.38 23.53 -4.19
C GLY A 15 -13.14 22.71 -3.80
N VAL A 16 -12.26 23.24 -2.95
CA VAL A 16 -11.08 22.53 -2.43
C VAL A 16 -11.52 21.47 -1.42
N VAL A 17 -12.46 21.80 -0.53
CA VAL A 17 -13.04 20.82 0.41
C VAL A 17 -13.72 19.66 -0.34
N ASN A 18 -14.51 19.98 -1.37
CA ASN A 18 -15.13 18.95 -2.21
C ASN A 18 -14.08 18.07 -2.92
N ARG A 19 -12.96 18.68 -3.35
CA ARG A 19 -11.83 17.93 -3.93
C ARG A 19 -11.19 16.99 -2.89
N TRP A 20 -11.03 17.41 -1.63
CA TRP A 20 -10.51 16.53 -0.57
C TRP A 20 -11.39 15.32 -0.29
N ILE A 21 -12.71 15.48 -0.43
CA ILE A 21 -13.67 14.37 -0.26
C ILE A 21 -13.63 13.43 -1.48
N ARG A 22 -13.71 14.00 -2.69
CA ARG A 22 -13.80 13.21 -3.94
C ARG A 22 -12.49 12.55 -4.35
N PHE A 23 -11.38 13.26 -4.24
CA PHE A 23 -10.07 12.85 -4.77
C PHE A 23 -8.99 12.71 -3.71
N GLY A 24 -9.17 13.36 -2.55
CA GLY A 24 -8.13 13.48 -1.53
C GLY A 24 -7.11 14.57 -1.86
N ILE A 25 -6.22 14.79 -0.89
CA ILE A 25 -5.04 15.66 -1.03
C ILE A 25 -3.78 14.79 -0.96
N ARG A 26 -2.79 15.12 -1.82
CA ARG A 26 -1.47 14.50 -1.77
C ARG A 26 -0.54 15.32 -0.90
N LEU A 27 -0.02 14.72 0.17
CA LEU A 27 0.96 15.33 1.06
C LEU A 27 2.07 14.31 1.34
N ASP A 28 3.31 14.65 1.02
CA ASP A 28 4.51 13.86 1.34
C ASP A 28 4.42 12.37 0.92
N GLY A 29 3.83 12.09 -0.26
CA GLY A 29 3.64 10.73 -0.77
C GLY A 29 2.38 10.01 -0.24
N TYR A 30 1.64 10.62 0.68
CA TYR A 30 0.37 10.12 1.20
C TYR A 30 -0.82 10.77 0.49
N CYS A 31 -1.91 10.02 0.33
CA CYS A 31 -3.18 10.52 -0.18
C CYS A 31 -4.19 10.53 0.96
N LEU A 32 -4.47 11.71 1.51
CA LEU A 32 -5.40 11.89 2.63
C LEU A 32 -6.78 12.26 2.08
N ARG A 33 -7.83 11.59 2.53
CA ARG A 33 -9.22 11.92 2.15
C ARG A 33 -10.00 12.42 3.36
N LEU A 34 -10.78 13.47 3.14
CA LEU A 34 -11.71 13.95 4.15
C LEU A 34 -12.94 13.05 4.14
N ALA A 35 -13.21 12.39 5.27
CA ALA A 35 -14.41 11.59 5.42
C ALA A 35 -15.65 12.49 5.46
N ALA A 36 -16.66 12.13 4.68
CA ALA A 36 -17.93 12.83 4.61
C ALA A 36 -19.06 11.82 4.45
N THR A 37 -20.24 12.17 4.94
CA THR A 37 -21.44 11.34 4.91
C THR A 37 -22.50 12.07 4.10
N THR A 38 -23.17 11.36 3.20
CA THR A 38 -24.31 11.92 2.46
C THR A 38 -25.57 11.73 3.29
N VAL A 39 -26.26 12.84 3.59
CA VAL A 39 -27.53 12.86 4.29
C VAL A 39 -28.50 13.66 3.43
N GLU A 40 -29.58 13.03 2.96
CA GLU A 40 -30.64 13.69 2.18
C GLU A 40 -30.08 14.45 0.96
N ASP A 41 -29.27 13.76 0.14
CA ASP A 41 -28.57 14.31 -1.05
C ASP A 41 -27.49 15.37 -0.77
N ARG A 42 -27.32 15.78 0.49
CA ARG A 42 -26.29 16.75 0.89
C ARG A 42 -25.07 16.07 1.50
N VAL A 43 -23.90 16.49 1.06
CA VAL A 43 -22.62 16.04 1.63
C VAL A 43 -22.36 16.79 2.94
N ARG A 44 -22.24 16.06 4.05
CA ARG A 44 -21.95 16.60 5.37
C ARG A 44 -20.65 16.03 5.91
N VAL A 45 -19.88 16.87 6.58
CA VAL A 45 -18.66 16.50 7.28
C VAL A 45 -18.93 16.59 8.78
N THR A 46 -18.50 15.59 9.54
CA THR A 46 -18.54 15.62 11.01
C THR A 46 -17.31 16.32 11.55
N SER A 47 -17.44 16.98 12.71
CA SER A 47 -16.32 17.67 13.36
C SER A 47 -15.17 16.72 13.68
N GLU A 48 -15.49 15.48 14.07
CA GLU A 48 -14.51 14.41 14.32
C GLU A 48 -13.74 14.00 13.07
N ALA A 49 -14.42 13.91 11.91
CA ALA A 49 -13.78 13.61 10.64
C ALA A 49 -12.82 14.74 10.22
N LEU A 50 -13.22 15.99 10.42
CA LEU A 50 -12.38 17.15 10.13
C LEU A 50 -11.15 17.20 11.05
N ASP A 51 -11.33 16.95 12.35
CA ASP A 51 -10.22 16.93 13.32
C ASP A 51 -9.20 15.82 13.00
N THR A 52 -9.70 14.62 12.67
CA THR A 52 -8.86 13.50 12.22
C THR A 52 -8.07 13.87 10.97
N PHE A 53 -8.73 14.46 9.98
CA PHE A 53 -8.08 14.89 8.74
C PHE A 53 -7.01 15.96 8.97
N ARG A 54 -7.26 16.93 9.86
CA ARG A 54 -6.26 17.95 10.25
C ARG A 54 -5.06 17.33 10.94
N LYS A 55 -5.27 16.40 11.88
CA LYS A 55 -4.19 15.66 12.56
C LYS A 55 -3.35 14.86 11.57
N GLN A 56 -3.98 14.22 10.58
CA GLN A 56 -3.28 13.52 9.51
C GLN A 56 -2.47 14.50 8.63
N CYS A 57 -3.04 15.62 8.21
CA CYS A 57 -2.31 16.64 7.45
C CYS A 57 -1.09 17.17 8.22
N ALA A 58 -1.25 17.42 9.52
CA ALA A 58 -0.14 17.85 10.39
C ALA A 58 0.95 16.78 10.48
N ARG A 59 0.60 15.51 10.75
CA ARG A 59 1.57 14.40 10.83
C ARG A 59 2.33 14.20 9.52
N ALA A 60 1.64 14.25 8.39
CA ALA A 60 2.24 14.14 7.06
C ALA A 60 3.29 15.24 6.82
N LYS A 61 3.00 16.48 7.24
CA LYS A 61 3.92 17.61 7.09
C LYS A 61 5.19 17.48 7.93
N ILE A 62 5.15 16.75 9.03
CA ILE A 62 6.31 16.55 9.93
C ILE A 62 7.03 15.21 9.63
N GLY A 63 6.66 14.51 8.55
CA GLY A 63 7.26 13.23 8.17
C GLY A 63 6.98 12.09 9.16
N LYS A 64 5.96 12.22 10.03
CA LYS A 64 5.60 11.16 10.98
C LYS A 64 4.70 10.12 10.30
N PRO A 65 4.84 8.82 10.65
CA PRO A 65 3.95 7.79 10.12
C PRO A 65 2.50 8.12 10.48
N LEU A 66 1.65 8.09 9.44
CA LEU A 66 0.23 8.31 9.57
C LEU A 66 -0.44 7.05 10.10
N ASP A 67 -1.34 7.24 11.05
CA ASP A 67 -2.27 6.19 11.48
C ASP A 67 -3.37 6.13 10.40
N VAL A 68 -3.05 5.49 9.27
CA VAL A 68 -4.02 5.27 8.19
C VAL A 68 -4.78 4.00 8.54
N PRO A 69 -6.11 4.04 8.76
CA PRO A 69 -6.88 2.82 8.89
C PRO A 69 -6.66 1.97 7.63
N ALA A 70 -6.45 0.68 7.81
CA ALA A 70 -5.93 -0.30 6.84
C ALA A 70 -6.70 -0.45 5.51
N GLY A 71 -7.70 0.39 5.22
CA GLY A 71 -8.47 0.42 3.98
C GLY A 71 -7.96 1.37 2.89
N ASP A 72 -7.21 2.42 3.23
CA ASP A 72 -6.70 3.40 2.26
C ASP A 72 -5.24 3.10 1.89
N MET A 73 -5.02 1.94 1.25
CA MET A 73 -3.72 1.62 0.67
C MET A 73 -3.33 2.67 -0.36
N THR A 74 -2.25 3.39 -0.06
CA THR A 74 -1.61 4.31 -1.01
C THR A 74 -1.21 3.55 -2.29
N PRO A 75 -1.18 4.20 -3.47
CA PRO A 75 -0.80 3.54 -4.72
C PRO A 75 0.57 2.85 -4.65
N GLY A 76 1.51 3.41 -3.89
CA GLY A 76 2.83 2.81 -3.62
C GLY A 76 2.73 1.52 -2.82
N GLN A 77 1.91 1.50 -1.76
CA GLN A 77 1.69 0.28 -0.97
C GLN A 77 0.91 -0.79 -1.74
N ARG A 78 -0.04 -0.43 -2.61
CA ARG A 78 -0.69 -1.42 -3.51
C ARG A 78 0.33 -2.07 -4.44
N ARG A 79 1.30 -1.31 -4.95
CA ARG A 79 2.37 -1.85 -5.81
C ARG A 79 3.26 -2.81 -5.00
N GLU A 80 3.66 -2.41 -3.80
CA GLU A 80 4.49 -3.24 -2.93
C GLU A 80 3.77 -4.52 -2.45
N GLN A 81 2.47 -4.42 -2.13
CA GLN A 81 1.64 -5.58 -1.78
C GLN A 81 1.49 -6.53 -2.98
N ARG A 82 1.19 -6.02 -4.19
CA ARG A 82 1.14 -6.86 -5.40
C ARG A 82 2.48 -7.53 -5.69
N VAL A 83 3.60 -6.82 -5.48
CA VAL A 83 4.94 -7.41 -5.64
C VAL A 83 5.17 -8.49 -4.59
N ARG A 84 4.79 -8.25 -3.32
CA ARG A 84 4.88 -9.26 -2.25
C ARG A 84 4.02 -10.48 -2.53
N GLU A 85 2.77 -10.31 -2.97
CA GLU A 85 1.89 -11.41 -3.35
C GLU A 85 2.43 -12.16 -4.56
N HIS A 86 2.96 -11.46 -5.55
CA HIS A 86 3.59 -12.05 -6.73
C HIS A 86 4.83 -12.88 -6.35
N VAL A 87 5.71 -12.34 -5.50
CA VAL A 87 6.89 -13.06 -4.99
C VAL A 87 6.48 -14.24 -4.11
N ALA A 88 5.47 -14.10 -3.26
CA ALA A 88 4.95 -15.18 -2.43
C ALA A 88 4.34 -16.31 -3.29
N ALA A 89 3.61 -15.97 -4.35
CA ALA A 89 3.09 -16.94 -5.32
C ALA A 89 4.23 -17.61 -6.12
N MET A 90 5.25 -16.85 -6.51
CA MET A 90 6.43 -17.38 -7.19
C MET A 90 7.18 -18.36 -6.28
N LEU A 91 7.42 -18.01 -5.02
CA LEU A 91 8.08 -18.88 -4.03
C LEU A 91 7.29 -20.16 -3.76
N ARG A 92 5.95 -20.11 -3.73
CA ARG A 92 5.11 -21.32 -3.65
C ARG A 92 5.26 -22.21 -4.89
N ASN A 93 5.37 -21.63 -6.07
CA ASN A 93 5.66 -22.38 -7.31
C ASN A 93 7.09 -22.94 -7.34
N TYR A 94 8.08 -22.22 -6.81
CA TYR A 94 9.46 -22.71 -6.65
C TYR A 94 9.61 -23.78 -5.56
N GLN A 95 8.69 -23.82 -4.60
CA GLN A 95 8.57 -24.92 -3.64
C GLN A 95 7.87 -26.15 -4.21
N ARG A 96 7.47 -26.18 -5.50
CA ARG A 96 7.10 -27.44 -6.16
C ARG A 96 8.30 -28.41 -6.09
N PRO A 97 8.10 -29.68 -5.73
CA PRO A 97 9.15 -30.67 -5.48
C PRO A 97 10.01 -31.08 -6.69
N GLY A 98 9.90 -30.38 -7.84
CA GLY A 98 10.70 -30.66 -9.04
C GLY A 98 12.13 -30.09 -8.99
N VAL A 99 12.35 -28.93 -8.38
CA VAL A 99 13.66 -28.23 -8.48
C VAL A 99 14.72 -28.85 -7.53
N LYS A 100 14.28 -29.49 -6.43
CA LYS A 100 15.18 -30.27 -5.56
C LYS A 100 15.68 -31.55 -6.23
N ALA A 101 14.87 -32.16 -7.11
CA ALA A 101 15.25 -33.39 -7.81
C ALA A 101 16.30 -33.15 -8.90
N GLU A 102 16.24 -32.02 -9.60
CA GLU A 102 17.21 -31.69 -10.65
C GLU A 102 18.58 -31.27 -10.07
N ARG A 103 18.59 -30.52 -8.97
CA ARG A 103 19.82 -30.13 -8.27
C ARG A 103 20.55 -31.32 -7.61
N ALA A 104 19.81 -32.36 -7.20
CA ALA A 104 20.39 -33.61 -6.72
C ALA A 104 20.97 -34.47 -7.86
N LYS A 105 20.33 -34.50 -9.04
CA LYS A 105 20.83 -35.24 -10.22
C LYS A 105 22.13 -34.65 -10.78
N ILE A 106 22.27 -33.32 -10.82
CA ILE A 106 23.52 -32.66 -11.27
C ILE A 106 24.69 -32.98 -10.32
N ARG A 107 24.44 -32.99 -9.00
CA ARG A 107 25.46 -33.34 -8.00
C ARG A 107 25.87 -34.81 -8.06
N ALA A 108 24.93 -35.71 -8.35
CA ALA A 108 25.20 -37.14 -8.52
C ALA A 108 25.96 -37.46 -9.83
N GLN A 109 25.73 -36.72 -10.92
CA GLN A 109 26.47 -36.89 -12.17
C GLN A 109 27.91 -36.33 -12.10
N GLY A 110 28.14 -35.25 -11.34
CA GLY A 110 29.48 -34.73 -11.08
C GLY A 110 30.38 -35.68 -10.27
N ALA A 111 29.78 -36.49 -9.39
CA ALA A 111 30.52 -37.46 -8.57
C ALA A 111 30.93 -38.75 -9.29
N LYS A 112 30.26 -39.11 -10.40
CA LYS A 112 30.56 -40.36 -11.16
C LYS A 112 31.67 -40.23 -12.22
N LYS A 113 32.11 -39.02 -12.57
CA LYS A 113 33.19 -38.81 -13.56
C LYS A 113 34.61 -38.74 -12.97
N GLN A 114 34.77 -38.80 -11.65
CA GLN A 114 36.09 -38.75 -11.00
C GLN A 114 36.59 -40.10 -10.46
N ASN A 115 35.87 -41.19 -10.71
CA ASN A 115 36.25 -42.52 -10.19
C ASN A 115 36.24 -43.58 -11.29
N ALA A 116 37.05 -43.34 -12.33
CA ALA A 116 37.51 -44.39 -13.24
C ALA A 116 38.99 -44.65 -12.91
N PRO A 117 39.36 -45.79 -12.28
CA PRO A 117 40.74 -46.19 -12.20
C PRO A 117 41.27 -46.46 -13.62
N GLY A 118 42.30 -45.71 -14.02
CA GLY A 118 43.04 -45.98 -15.24
C GLY A 118 43.74 -47.33 -15.15
N PRO A 119 43.94 -48.04 -16.27
CA PRO A 119 44.55 -49.36 -16.28
C PRO A 119 46.05 -49.26 -15.99
N MET A 120 46.53 -50.06 -15.04
CA MET A 120 47.87 -50.69 -15.03
C MET A 120 47.79 -52.01 -14.27
#